data_AF-A0A2G9UKH6-F1
#
_entry.id   AF-A0A2G9UKH6-F1
#
_cell.length_a   1.000
_cell.length_b   1.000
_cell.length_c   1.000
_cell.angle_alpha   90.00
_cell.angle_beta   90.00
_cell.angle_gamma   90.00
#
_symmetry.space_group_name_H-M   'P 1'
#
loop_
_entity.id
_entity.type
_entity.pdbx_description
1 polymer ?
#
loop_
_entity_poly.entity_id
_entity_poly.type
_entity_poly.pdbx_seq_one_letter_code
_entity_poly.pdbx_strand_id
1 'polypeptide(L)'
;MTSRLIATTMVRRDVKTPIQEWGWAYLQRQKALGRPIAPHLTVYKPQLTWMVDYLAWRIKQDKMEWFERPELPFGTQPEHEMMRQVAHIFERRHRTELNEFADDLLENEDLTFSRYCDIVDEFGRTADEMENGMSYGRLVGLISFGGLVAARMYARNFRREVRQLAVYTAKFIDKRIRLTWVEDERSWKNFMTIGADIVRRDAIQREAAERQRATRRWSLIGIGAAALVGVGAIIGTRVLLGAK
;
A
#
# COMPACT_ATOMS: atom_id res chain seq x y z
N MET A 1 -62.87 -13.81 -21.38
CA MET A 1 -61.61 -13.18 -20.92
C MET A 1 -60.81 -14.21 -20.15
N THR A 2 -59.82 -14.82 -20.79
CA THR A 2 -58.99 -15.90 -20.23
C THR A 2 -57.65 -15.31 -19.78
N SER A 3 -57.47 -15.17 -18.47
CA SER A 3 -56.21 -14.72 -17.87
C SER A 3 -55.23 -15.88 -17.81
N ARG A 4 -54.14 -15.81 -18.59
CA ARG A 4 -53.01 -16.77 -18.53
C ARG A 4 -52.08 -16.33 -17.40
N LEU A 5 -52.08 -17.06 -16.29
CA LEU A 5 -51.06 -16.94 -15.26
C LEU A 5 -49.76 -17.60 -15.78
N ILE A 6 -48.73 -16.80 -16.01
CA ILE A 6 -47.37 -17.29 -16.26
C ILE A 6 -46.81 -17.68 -14.89
N ALA A 7 -46.86 -18.98 -14.58
CA ALA A 7 -46.17 -19.55 -13.43
C ALA A 7 -44.68 -19.67 -13.78
N THR A 8 -43.88 -18.65 -13.44
CA THR A 8 -42.42 -18.72 -13.52
C THR A 8 -41.92 -19.60 -12.38
N THR A 9 -41.73 -20.89 -12.63
CA THR A 9 -40.97 -21.77 -11.73
C THR A 9 -39.49 -21.37 -11.81
N MET A 10 -39.07 -20.42 -10.98
CA MET A 10 -37.66 -20.25 -10.67
C MET A 10 -37.20 -21.49 -9.90
N VAL A 11 -36.54 -22.41 -10.59
CA VAL A 11 -35.73 -23.44 -9.95
C VAL A 11 -34.67 -22.71 -9.13
N ARG A 12 -34.86 -22.65 -7.80
CA ARG A 12 -33.82 -22.22 -6.86
C ARG A 12 -32.64 -23.18 -7.02
N ARG A 13 -31.63 -22.76 -7.77
CA ARG A 13 -30.30 -23.37 -7.67
C ARG A 13 -29.70 -22.87 -6.36
N ASP A 14 -29.70 -23.73 -5.33
CA ASP A 14 -29.08 -23.47 -4.02
C ASP A 14 -27.54 -23.41 -4.07
N VAL A 15 -26.94 -23.51 -5.26
CA VAL A 15 -25.50 -23.38 -5.45
C VAL A 15 -25.17 -21.90 -5.60
N LYS A 16 -24.74 -21.28 -4.50
CA LYS A 16 -24.17 -19.94 -4.52
C LYS A 16 -22.95 -19.92 -5.44
N THR A 17 -22.85 -18.92 -6.31
CA THR A 17 -21.62 -18.71 -7.09
C THR A 17 -20.46 -18.35 -6.14
N PRO A 18 -19.19 -18.54 -6.53
CA PRO A 18 -18.04 -18.22 -5.66
C PRO A 18 -17.99 -16.77 -5.17
N ILE A 19 -18.58 -15.82 -5.92
CA ILE A 19 -18.76 -14.42 -5.50
C ILE A 19 -19.88 -14.28 -4.47
N GLN A 20 -20.98 -15.05 -4.61
CA GLN A 20 -22.09 -15.09 -3.66
C GLN A 20 -21.72 -15.80 -2.35
N GLU A 21 -20.93 -16.87 -2.39
CA GLU A 21 -20.40 -17.54 -1.20
C GLU A 21 -19.47 -16.61 -0.41
N TRP A 22 -18.57 -15.93 -1.11
CA TRP A 22 -17.69 -14.96 -0.48
C TRP A 22 -18.46 -13.76 0.06
N GLY A 23 -19.40 -13.21 -0.72
CA GLY A 23 -20.29 -12.14 -0.25
C GLY A 23 -21.07 -12.58 0.98
N TRP A 24 -21.60 -13.80 1.00
CA TRP A 24 -22.28 -14.36 2.16
C TRP A 24 -21.36 -14.53 3.37
N ALA A 25 -20.16 -15.09 3.19
CA ALA A 25 -19.17 -15.25 4.26
C ALA A 25 -18.71 -13.89 4.81
N TYR A 26 -18.53 -12.90 3.94
CA TYR A 26 -18.24 -11.53 4.30
C TYR A 26 -19.38 -10.94 5.14
N LEU A 27 -20.63 -11.06 4.70
CA LEU A 27 -21.80 -10.56 5.43
C LEU A 27 -21.97 -11.25 6.79
N GLN A 28 -21.75 -12.57 6.86
CA GLN A 28 -21.78 -13.31 8.13
C GLN A 28 -20.65 -12.87 9.06
N ARG A 29 -19.45 -12.59 8.53
CA ARG A 29 -18.33 -12.04 9.30
C ARG A 29 -18.64 -10.61 9.79
N GLN A 30 -19.22 -9.75 8.95
CA GLN A 30 -19.66 -8.42 9.35
C GLN A 30 -20.74 -8.50 10.45
N LYS A 31 -21.71 -9.42 10.30
CA LYS A 31 -22.76 -9.68 11.29
C LYS A 31 -22.19 -10.17 12.63
N ALA A 32 -21.24 -11.10 12.60
CA ALA A 32 -20.55 -11.59 13.79
C ALA A 32 -19.75 -10.49 14.52
N LEU A 33 -19.27 -9.49 13.76
CA LEU A 33 -18.56 -8.33 14.28
C LEU A 33 -19.50 -7.17 14.67
N GLY A 34 -20.83 -7.38 14.66
CA GLY A 34 -21.82 -6.35 15.05
C GLY A 34 -21.94 -5.18 14.07
N ARG A 35 -21.51 -5.36 12.82
CA ARG A 35 -21.40 -4.27 11.83
C ARG A 35 -22.68 -4.12 11.00
N PRO A 36 -22.99 -2.91 10.50
CA PRO A 36 -24.12 -2.71 9.61
C PRO A 36 -23.91 -3.48 8.30
N ILE A 37 -24.87 -4.33 7.97
CA ILE A 37 -24.82 -5.26 6.83
C ILE A 37 -24.99 -4.51 5.48
N ALA A 38 -25.37 -3.23 5.54
CA ALA A 38 -25.71 -2.44 4.38
C ALA A 38 -24.82 -1.19 4.23
N PRO A 39 -24.01 -1.07 3.16
CA PRO A 39 -23.09 0.05 2.94
C PRO A 39 -23.77 1.39 2.60
N HIS A 40 -25.10 1.45 2.56
CA HIS A 40 -25.88 2.68 2.36
C HIS A 40 -26.22 3.43 3.66
N LEU A 41 -25.86 2.88 4.83
CA LEU A 41 -25.89 3.63 6.08
C LEU A 41 -24.75 4.65 6.05
N THR A 42 -25.10 5.88 5.70
CA THR A 42 -24.29 7.06 5.35
C THR A 42 -23.27 7.55 6.40
N VAL A 43 -23.04 6.81 7.48
CA VAL A 43 -22.04 7.13 8.52
C VAL A 43 -20.67 6.50 8.19
N TYR A 44 -20.60 5.57 7.22
CA TYR A 44 -19.38 4.84 6.88
C TYR A 44 -18.92 5.12 5.44
N LYS A 45 -17.76 5.78 5.27
CA LYS A 45 -17.03 5.80 4.01
C LYS A 45 -15.80 4.91 4.17
N PRO A 46 -15.79 3.67 3.66
CA PRO A 46 -14.69 2.72 3.84
C PRO A 46 -13.34 3.40 3.60
N GLN A 47 -13.21 4.16 2.51
CA GLN A 47 -11.97 4.81 2.05
C GLN A 47 -11.35 5.73 3.12
N LEU A 48 -12.17 6.37 3.97
CA LEU A 48 -11.65 7.21 5.06
C LEU A 48 -10.99 6.35 6.14
N THR A 49 -11.52 5.17 6.46
CA THR A 49 -10.90 4.29 7.46
C THR A 49 -9.56 3.74 6.97
N TRP A 50 -9.43 3.46 5.66
CA TRP A 50 -8.13 3.08 5.08
C TRP A 50 -7.11 4.21 5.19
N MET A 51 -7.51 5.45 4.89
CA MET A 51 -6.62 6.60 5.02
C MET A 51 -6.21 6.84 6.47
N VAL A 52 -7.16 6.90 7.40
CA VAL A 52 -6.90 7.12 8.82
C VAL A 52 -5.97 6.04 9.39
N ASP A 53 -6.23 4.78 9.05
CA ASP A 53 -5.40 3.65 9.47
C ASP A 53 -3.97 3.74 8.92
N TYR A 54 -3.83 3.93 7.61
CA TYR A 54 -2.52 3.95 6.95
C TYR A 54 -1.68 5.16 7.36
N LEU A 55 -2.25 6.37 7.39
CA LEU A 55 -1.55 7.58 7.80
C LEU A 55 -0.99 7.44 9.21
N ALA A 56 -1.81 6.97 10.14
CA ALA A 56 -1.37 6.74 11.50
C ALA A 56 -0.23 5.74 11.61
N TRP A 57 -0.35 4.61 10.88
CA TRP A 57 0.71 3.61 10.83
C TRP A 57 2.00 4.16 10.20
N ARG A 58 1.89 4.98 9.15
CA ARG A 58 3.03 5.54 8.42
C ARG A 58 3.73 6.65 9.20
N ILE A 59 2.99 7.54 9.86
CA ILE A 59 3.53 8.54 10.80
C ILE A 59 4.32 7.85 11.92
N LYS A 60 3.80 6.71 12.41
CA LYS A 60 4.48 5.88 13.42
C LYS A 60 5.81 5.30 12.95
N GLN A 61 5.99 5.03 11.65
CA GLN A 61 7.28 4.58 11.11
C GLN A 61 8.39 5.63 11.27
N ASP A 62 8.03 6.91 11.33
CA ASP A 62 8.97 8.03 11.55
C ASP A 62 9.06 8.40 13.04
N LYS A 63 8.69 7.48 13.94
CA LYS A 63 8.74 7.64 15.41
C LYS A 63 7.87 8.78 15.95
N MET A 64 6.84 9.17 15.20
CA MET A 64 5.84 10.15 15.61
C MET A 64 4.50 9.45 15.88
N GLU A 65 3.65 10.05 16.71
CA GLU A 65 2.31 9.51 16.99
C GLU A 65 1.25 10.54 16.64
N TRP A 66 0.25 10.14 15.83
CA TRP A 66 -0.88 10.98 15.47
C TRP A 66 -1.97 10.92 16.54
N PHE A 67 -1.87 11.82 17.53
CA PHE A 67 -2.77 11.82 18.68
C PHE A 67 -4.21 12.24 18.33
N GLU A 68 -4.40 13.13 17.35
CA GLU A 68 -5.72 13.60 16.94
C GLU A 68 -6.39 12.71 15.88
N ARG A 69 -5.92 11.47 15.75
CA ARG A 69 -6.43 10.50 14.79
C ARG A 69 -7.90 10.16 15.09
N PRO A 70 -8.79 10.21 14.09
CA PRO A 70 -10.15 9.71 14.25
C PRO A 70 -10.19 8.23 14.67
N GLU A 71 -11.12 7.87 15.56
CA GLU A 71 -11.30 6.48 15.94
C GLU A 71 -11.78 5.64 14.76
N LEU A 72 -11.22 4.43 14.64
CA LEU A 72 -11.70 3.44 13.68
C LEU A 72 -12.89 2.72 14.32
N PRO A 73 -14.11 2.80 13.75
CA PRO A 73 -15.32 2.28 14.38
C PRO A 73 -15.28 0.78 14.66
N PHE A 74 -14.45 0.05 13.92
CA PHE A 74 -14.28 -1.40 14.09
C PHE A 74 -12.84 -1.82 14.35
N GLY A 75 -11.96 -0.87 14.69
CA GLY A 75 -10.53 -1.11 14.82
C GLY A 75 -9.83 -1.42 13.49
N THR A 76 -8.57 -1.85 13.59
CA THR A 76 -7.77 -2.27 12.42
C THR A 76 -8.36 -3.54 11.80
N GLN A 77 -8.51 -3.56 10.48
CA GLN A 77 -9.01 -4.71 9.73
C GLN A 77 -7.86 -5.46 9.03
N PRO A 78 -8.03 -6.76 8.70
CA PRO A 78 -7.05 -7.49 7.88
C PRO A 78 -6.75 -6.79 6.55
N GLU A 79 -7.76 -6.15 5.96
CA GLU A 79 -7.62 -5.39 4.74
C GLU A 79 -6.74 -4.13 4.94
N HIS A 80 -6.83 -3.48 6.11
CA HIS A 80 -5.93 -2.38 6.45
C HIS A 80 -4.48 -2.84 6.59
N GLU A 81 -4.26 -4.00 7.23
CA GLU A 81 -2.91 -4.58 7.37
C GLU A 81 -2.30 -4.90 6.00
N MET A 82 -3.09 -5.47 5.10
CA MET A 82 -2.66 -5.71 3.72
C MET A 82 -2.29 -4.39 3.05
N MET A 83 -3.12 -3.33 3.17
CA MET A 83 -2.82 -2.02 2.62
C MET A 83 -1.50 -1.45 3.15
N ARG A 84 -1.26 -1.53 4.46
CA ARG A 84 0.01 -1.08 5.07
C ARG A 84 1.20 -1.74 4.39
N GLN A 85 1.14 -3.05 4.19
CA GLN A 85 2.24 -3.81 3.58
C GLN A 85 2.44 -3.40 2.12
N VAL A 86 1.39 -3.44 1.29
CA VAL A 86 1.55 -3.16 -0.15
C VAL A 86 1.87 -1.70 -0.44
N ALA A 87 1.28 -0.75 0.29
CA ALA A 87 1.57 0.68 0.13
C ALA A 87 2.97 1.04 0.61
N HIS A 88 3.48 0.38 1.65
CA HIS A 88 4.86 0.57 2.06
C HIS A 88 5.86 -0.11 1.11
N ILE A 89 5.51 -1.26 0.52
CA ILE A 89 6.29 -1.86 -0.57
C ILE A 89 6.37 -0.88 -1.74
N PHE A 90 5.24 -0.30 -2.14
CA PHE A 90 5.16 0.71 -3.19
C PHE A 90 6.04 1.92 -2.88
N GLU A 91 5.91 2.48 -1.66
CA GLU A 91 6.69 3.65 -1.22
C GLU A 91 8.20 3.46 -1.40
N ARG A 92 8.70 2.28 -1.04
CA ARG A 92 10.13 1.98 -1.14
C ARG A 92 10.59 1.81 -2.58
N ARG A 93 9.73 1.30 -3.47
CA ARG A 93 10.05 1.09 -4.90
C ARG A 93 10.00 2.39 -5.68
N HIS A 94 9.07 3.28 -5.36
CA HIS A 94 8.85 4.56 -6.03
C HIS A 94 9.30 5.76 -5.19
N ARG A 95 10.31 5.57 -4.33
CA ARG A 95 10.67 6.56 -3.32
C ARG A 95 11.00 7.91 -3.95
N THR A 96 11.83 7.96 -4.99
CA THR A 96 12.27 9.22 -5.60
C THR A 96 11.08 10.03 -6.12
N GLU A 97 10.28 9.44 -7.01
CA GLU A 97 9.08 10.05 -7.61
C GLU A 97 8.09 10.54 -6.53
N LEU A 98 7.83 9.73 -5.51
CA LEU A 98 6.93 10.10 -4.42
C LEU A 98 7.43 11.30 -3.61
N ASN A 99 8.75 11.43 -3.43
CA ASN A 99 9.32 12.56 -2.71
C ASN A 99 9.26 13.85 -3.56
N GLU A 100 9.48 13.76 -4.88
CA GLU A 100 9.32 14.89 -5.81
C GLU A 100 7.89 15.42 -5.79
N PHE A 101 6.88 14.56 -5.99
CA PHE A 101 5.48 14.98 -5.88
C PHE A 101 5.11 15.55 -4.50
N ALA A 102 5.76 15.05 -3.44
CA ALA A 102 5.53 15.54 -2.09
C ALA A 102 6.17 16.92 -1.89
N ASP A 103 7.29 17.21 -2.54
CA ASP A 103 7.91 18.54 -2.53
C ASP A 103 7.01 19.54 -3.27
N ASP A 104 6.51 19.20 -4.46
CA ASP A 104 5.60 20.04 -5.26
C ASP A 104 4.26 20.34 -4.57
N LEU A 105 3.73 19.37 -3.81
CA LEU A 105 2.50 19.54 -3.05
C LEU A 105 2.71 20.43 -1.81
N LEU A 106 3.90 20.38 -1.22
CA LEU A 106 4.24 21.08 0.03
C LEU A 106 4.96 22.43 -0.19
N GLU A 107 5.17 22.83 -1.44
CA GLU A 107 5.84 24.10 -1.80
C GLU A 107 4.99 25.33 -1.42
N ASN A 108 3.66 25.24 -1.49
CA ASN A 108 2.74 26.33 -1.16
C ASN A 108 2.19 26.22 0.26
N GLU A 109 1.95 27.34 0.94
CA GLU A 109 1.53 27.39 2.35
C GLU A 109 0.15 26.76 2.61
N ASP A 110 -0.75 26.69 1.62
CA ASP A 110 -2.11 26.18 1.79
C ASP A 110 -2.41 24.91 0.96
N LEU A 111 -2.72 23.81 1.65
CA LEU A 111 -3.24 22.59 1.03
C LEU A 111 -4.72 22.75 0.63
N THR A 112 -4.99 22.99 -0.65
CA THR A 112 -6.36 23.00 -1.19
C THR A 112 -6.72 21.67 -1.85
N PHE A 113 -8.03 21.37 -1.93
CA PHE A 113 -8.49 20.16 -2.62
C PHE A 113 -8.18 20.19 -4.12
N SER A 114 -8.25 21.36 -4.76
CA SER A 114 -7.92 21.52 -6.19
C SER A 114 -6.45 21.17 -6.44
N ARG A 115 -5.53 21.75 -5.66
CA ARG A 115 -4.10 21.47 -5.78
C ARG A 115 -3.78 20.01 -5.52
N TYR A 116 -4.46 19.41 -4.54
CA TYR A 116 -4.33 17.98 -4.30
C TYR A 116 -4.71 17.18 -5.55
N CYS A 117 -5.88 17.45 -6.15
CA CYS A 117 -6.34 16.81 -7.38
C CYS A 117 -5.34 16.97 -8.53
N ASP A 118 -4.80 18.17 -8.75
CA ASP A 118 -3.84 18.42 -9.84
C ASP A 118 -2.64 17.48 -9.75
N ILE A 119 -2.04 17.34 -8.55
CA ILE A 119 -0.91 16.45 -8.30
C ILE A 119 -1.32 14.97 -8.40
N VAL A 120 -2.46 14.58 -7.81
CA VAL A 120 -2.87 13.16 -7.81
C VAL A 120 -3.51 12.68 -9.11
N ASP A 121 -3.88 13.60 -10.00
CA ASP A 121 -4.32 13.25 -11.34
C ASP A 121 -3.15 12.80 -12.22
N GLU A 122 -1.94 13.33 -11.98
CA GLU A 122 -0.69 12.89 -12.61
C GLU A 122 -0.23 11.50 -12.14
N PHE A 123 -0.63 11.07 -10.94
CA PHE A 123 -0.31 9.75 -10.41
C PHE A 123 -0.87 8.61 -11.27
N GLY A 124 0.02 7.77 -11.79
CA GLY A 124 -0.35 6.46 -12.35
C GLY A 124 -1.22 6.53 -13.61
N ARG A 125 -1.05 7.56 -14.45
CA ARG A 125 -1.56 7.53 -15.83
C ARG A 125 -0.75 6.52 -16.64
N THR A 126 -1.16 5.26 -16.65
CA THR A 126 -0.76 4.33 -17.72
C THR A 126 -1.59 4.68 -18.97
N ALA A 127 -0.96 4.66 -20.15
CA ALA A 127 -1.55 5.13 -21.42
C ALA A 127 -2.87 4.42 -21.84
N ASP A 128 -3.22 3.33 -21.15
CA ASP A 128 -4.34 2.43 -21.45
C ASP A 128 -5.44 2.46 -20.36
N GLU A 129 -5.26 3.19 -19.26
CA GLU A 129 -6.29 3.36 -18.24
C GLU A 129 -7.17 4.57 -18.58
N MET A 130 -8.50 4.42 -18.51
CA MET A 130 -9.42 5.55 -18.58
C MET A 130 -8.92 6.68 -17.68
N GLU A 131 -8.98 7.92 -18.15
CA GLU A 131 -8.49 9.11 -17.43
C GLU A 131 -9.02 9.19 -15.97
N ASN A 132 -10.20 8.60 -15.74
CA ASN A 132 -10.91 8.54 -14.47
C ASN A 132 -10.80 7.19 -13.71
N GLY A 133 -9.98 6.26 -14.18
CA GLY A 133 -9.76 4.92 -13.64
C GLY A 133 -9.21 4.89 -12.21
N MET A 134 -9.53 3.80 -11.49
CA MET A 134 -8.90 3.46 -10.21
C MET A 134 -8.40 2.01 -10.22
N SER A 135 -7.23 1.77 -10.79
CA SER A 135 -6.54 0.48 -10.67
C SER A 135 -6.05 0.23 -9.25
N TYR A 136 -5.70 -1.02 -8.93
CA TYR A 136 -5.09 -1.33 -7.62
C TYR A 136 -3.73 -0.64 -7.45
N GLY A 137 -2.96 -0.49 -8.52
CA GLY A 137 -1.70 0.25 -8.50
C GLY A 137 -1.91 1.71 -8.14
N ARG A 138 -2.85 2.38 -8.80
CA ARG A 138 -3.22 3.77 -8.50
C ARG A 138 -3.74 3.92 -7.08
N LEU A 139 -4.63 3.03 -6.62
CA LEU A 139 -5.14 3.01 -5.24
C LEU A 139 -3.99 2.94 -4.22
N VAL A 140 -3.09 1.97 -4.39
CA VAL A 140 -1.95 1.77 -3.48
C VAL A 140 -1.00 2.95 -3.51
N GLY A 141 -0.72 3.50 -4.70
CA GLY A 141 0.13 4.67 -4.88
C GLY A 141 -0.41 5.90 -4.18
N LEU A 142 -1.72 6.18 -4.31
CA LEU A 142 -2.36 7.33 -3.65
C LEU A 142 -2.35 7.22 -2.12
N ILE A 143 -2.61 6.03 -1.59
CA ILE A 143 -2.57 5.80 -0.14
C ILE A 143 -1.13 5.93 0.37
N SER A 144 -0.17 5.33 -0.35
CA SER A 144 1.27 5.43 -0.07
C SER A 144 1.75 6.89 -0.04
N PHE A 145 1.43 7.64 -1.09
CA PHE A 145 1.72 9.07 -1.20
C PHE A 145 1.09 9.88 -0.07
N GLY A 146 -0.20 9.65 0.22
CA GLY A 146 -0.89 10.32 1.32
C GLY A 146 -0.23 10.06 2.68
N GLY A 147 0.26 8.84 2.93
CA GLY A 147 1.01 8.53 4.15
C GLY A 147 2.37 9.24 4.23
N LEU A 148 3.10 9.33 3.12
CA LEU A 148 4.38 10.05 3.04
C LEU A 148 4.18 11.55 3.30
N VAL A 149 3.22 12.18 2.61
CA VAL A 149 2.89 13.61 2.78
C VAL A 149 2.41 13.86 4.20
N ALA A 150 1.57 13.01 4.75
CA ALA A 150 1.10 13.13 6.13
C ALA A 150 2.26 13.09 7.13
N ALA A 151 3.21 12.18 6.98
CA ALA A 151 4.38 12.11 7.86
C ALA A 151 5.22 13.40 7.80
N ARG A 152 5.45 13.94 6.59
CA ARG A 152 6.17 15.21 6.39
C ARG A 152 5.41 16.41 6.97
N MET A 153 4.10 16.50 6.74
CA MET A 153 3.25 17.54 7.31
C MET A 153 3.22 17.48 8.84
N TYR A 154 3.13 16.26 9.39
CA TYR A 154 3.13 16.02 10.83
C TYR A 154 4.47 16.43 11.48
N ALA A 155 5.60 16.19 10.80
CA ALA A 155 6.91 16.63 11.26
C ALA A 155 7.05 18.18 11.27
N ARG A 156 6.35 18.87 10.37
CA ARG A 156 6.31 20.35 10.27
C ARG A 156 5.17 20.99 11.07
N ASN A 157 4.51 20.23 11.95
CA ASN A 157 3.41 20.68 12.82
C ASN A 157 2.11 21.11 12.10
N PHE A 158 1.89 20.68 10.86
CA PHE A 158 0.65 20.91 10.10
C PHE A 158 -0.44 19.87 10.44
N ARG A 159 -0.86 19.85 11.71
CA ARG A 159 -1.80 18.83 12.26
C ARG A 159 -3.17 18.84 11.58
N ARG A 160 -3.72 20.02 11.30
CA ARG A 160 -5.06 20.19 10.72
C ARG A 160 -5.10 19.72 9.27
N GLU A 161 -4.03 19.99 8.54
CA GLU A 161 -3.84 19.69 7.13
C GLU A 161 -3.72 18.17 6.92
N VAL A 162 -3.09 17.44 7.85
CA VAL A 162 -3.06 15.96 7.85
C VAL A 162 -4.47 15.36 7.87
N ARG A 163 -5.38 15.94 8.66
CA ARG A 163 -6.79 15.50 8.67
C ARG A 163 -7.48 15.81 7.34
N GLN A 164 -7.25 16.99 6.77
CA GLN A 164 -7.82 17.37 5.48
C GLN A 164 -7.31 16.47 4.35
N LEU A 165 -6.02 16.16 4.34
CA LEU A 165 -5.40 15.23 3.40
C LEU A 165 -6.10 13.87 3.43
N ALA A 166 -6.33 13.28 4.62
CA ALA A 166 -7.05 12.02 4.75
C ALA A 166 -8.46 12.07 4.11
N VAL A 167 -9.18 13.18 4.31
CA VAL A 167 -10.51 13.39 3.74
C VAL A 167 -10.45 13.57 2.21
N TYR A 168 -9.49 14.34 1.71
CA TYR A 168 -9.32 14.59 0.28
C TYR A 168 -8.97 13.32 -0.49
N THR A 169 -7.98 12.57 -0.02
CA THR A 169 -7.62 11.29 -0.63
C THR A 169 -8.77 10.29 -0.58
N ALA A 170 -9.48 10.19 0.56
CA ALA A 170 -10.62 9.29 0.69
C ALA A 170 -11.76 9.65 -0.27
N LYS A 171 -12.08 10.95 -0.42
CA LYS A 171 -13.10 11.42 -1.38
C LYS A 171 -12.69 11.13 -2.82
N PHE A 172 -11.43 11.37 -3.17
CA PHE A 172 -10.89 11.13 -4.50
C PHE A 172 -10.98 9.65 -4.88
N ILE A 173 -10.55 8.76 -3.97
CA ILE A 173 -10.59 7.31 -4.16
C ILE A 173 -12.05 6.82 -4.23
N ASP A 174 -12.93 7.23 -3.30
CA ASP A 174 -14.33 6.78 -3.26
C ASP A 174 -15.06 7.11 -4.56
N LYS A 175 -14.86 8.32 -5.10
CA LYS A 175 -15.47 8.73 -6.38
C LYS A 175 -15.04 7.81 -7.52
N ARG A 176 -13.75 7.57 -7.69
CA ARG A 176 -13.23 6.78 -8.83
C ARG A 176 -13.54 5.28 -8.69
N ILE A 177 -13.49 4.72 -7.48
CA ILE A 177 -13.91 3.33 -7.23
C ILE A 177 -15.37 3.11 -7.67
N ARG A 178 -16.28 4.01 -7.27
CA ARG A 178 -17.70 3.90 -7.62
C ARG A 178 -17.95 3.96 -9.11
N LEU A 179 -17.11 4.69 -9.85
CA LEU A 179 -17.22 4.85 -11.29
C LEU A 179 -16.67 3.64 -12.05
N THR A 180 -15.52 3.08 -11.64
CA THR A 180 -14.79 2.15 -12.53
C THR A 180 -14.71 0.71 -12.04
N TRP A 181 -14.82 0.43 -10.73
CA TRP A 181 -14.54 -0.93 -10.24
C TRP A 181 -15.56 -1.98 -10.67
N VAL A 182 -16.81 -1.57 -10.87
CA VAL A 182 -17.86 -2.50 -11.33
C VAL A 182 -17.59 -2.93 -12.77
N GLU A 183 -17.24 -1.99 -13.63
CA GLU A 183 -16.95 -2.26 -15.06
C GLU A 183 -15.63 -3.03 -15.22
N ASP A 184 -14.62 -2.74 -14.39
CA ASP A 184 -13.32 -3.41 -14.40
C ASP A 184 -13.29 -4.77 -13.67
N GLU A 185 -14.43 -5.25 -13.16
CA GLU A 185 -14.53 -6.47 -12.33
C GLU A 185 -13.58 -6.48 -11.10
N ARG A 186 -13.34 -5.31 -10.52
CA ARG A 186 -12.46 -5.12 -9.35
C ARG A 186 -13.24 -5.25 -8.05
N SER A 187 -12.57 -5.78 -7.02
CA SER A 187 -13.13 -5.93 -5.69
C SER A 187 -12.04 -5.97 -4.63
N TRP A 188 -12.41 -5.69 -3.38
CA TRP A 188 -11.51 -5.84 -2.25
C TRP A 188 -11.05 -7.29 -2.05
N LYS A 189 -11.86 -8.29 -2.44
CA LYS A 189 -11.45 -9.70 -2.46
C LYS A 189 -10.26 -9.90 -3.39
N ASN A 190 -10.38 -9.43 -4.63
CA ASN A 190 -9.34 -9.55 -5.66
C ASN A 190 -8.08 -8.79 -5.23
N PHE A 191 -8.24 -7.61 -4.64
CA PHE A 191 -7.15 -6.85 -4.03
C PHE A 191 -6.39 -7.67 -2.98
N MET A 192 -7.08 -8.33 -2.05
CA MET A 192 -6.43 -9.16 -1.02
C MET A 192 -5.63 -10.32 -1.61
N THR A 193 -6.14 -10.96 -2.66
CA THR A 193 -5.43 -12.04 -3.36
C THR A 193 -4.17 -11.52 -4.05
N ILE A 194 -4.27 -10.41 -4.79
CA ILE A 194 -3.13 -9.80 -5.50
C ILE A 194 -2.11 -9.24 -4.50
N GLY A 195 -2.57 -8.60 -3.42
CA GLY A 195 -1.72 -8.06 -2.37
C GLY A 195 -0.89 -9.14 -1.68
N ALA A 196 -1.49 -10.29 -1.37
CA ALA A 196 -0.76 -11.42 -0.78
C ALA A 196 0.37 -11.92 -1.69
N ASP A 197 0.13 -11.97 -3.00
CA ASP A 197 1.16 -12.34 -3.99
C ASP A 197 2.27 -11.28 -4.07
N ILE A 198 1.93 -9.98 -4.06
CA ILE A 198 2.92 -8.89 -4.03
C ILE A 198 3.82 -9.00 -2.79
N VAL A 199 3.21 -9.18 -1.60
CA VAL A 199 3.94 -9.32 -0.33
C VAL A 199 4.87 -10.54 -0.38
N ARG A 200 4.37 -11.68 -0.85
CA ARG A 200 5.16 -12.91 -0.98
C ARG A 200 6.36 -12.70 -1.91
N ARG A 201 6.14 -12.10 -3.08
CA ARG A 201 7.22 -11.82 -4.04
C ARG A 201 8.25 -10.85 -3.48
N ASP A 202 7.82 -9.81 -2.76
CA ASP A 202 8.72 -8.85 -2.13
C ASP A 202 9.59 -9.51 -1.04
N ALA A 203 9.01 -10.41 -0.24
CA ALA A 203 9.76 -11.19 0.76
C ALA A 203 10.84 -12.06 0.12
N ILE A 204 10.50 -12.80 -0.94
CA ILE A 204 11.46 -13.64 -1.68
C ILE A 204 12.60 -12.79 -2.26
N GLN A 205 12.27 -11.64 -2.87
CA GLN A 205 13.27 -10.73 -3.44
C GLN A 205 14.22 -10.17 -2.38
N ARG A 206 13.70 -9.85 -1.20
CA ARG A 206 14.49 -9.36 -0.06
C ARG A 206 15.45 -10.42 0.47
N GLU A 207 14.95 -11.63 0.71
CA GLU A 207 15.79 -12.74 1.17
C GLU A 207 16.90 -13.05 0.16
N ALA A 208 16.59 -13.01 -1.15
CA ALA A 208 17.58 -13.19 -2.20
C ALA A 208 18.63 -12.07 -2.19
N ALA A 209 18.21 -10.81 -2.08
CA ALA A 209 19.12 -9.66 -2.00
C ALA A 209 20.00 -9.69 -0.73
N GLU A 210 19.45 -10.12 0.40
CA GLU A 210 20.19 -10.29 1.65
C GLU A 210 21.21 -11.42 1.56
N ARG A 211 20.84 -12.57 0.99
CA ARG A 211 21.77 -13.67 0.71
C ARG A 211 22.90 -13.22 -0.21
N GLN A 212 22.60 -12.47 -1.27
CA GLN A 212 23.61 -11.91 -2.16
C GLN A 212 24.53 -10.89 -1.46
N ARG A 213 24.00 -10.06 -0.56
CA ARG A 213 24.81 -9.13 0.24
C ARG A 213 25.69 -9.87 1.25
N ALA A 214 25.17 -10.91 1.89
CA ALA A 214 25.93 -11.75 2.81
C ALA A 214 27.08 -12.46 2.09
N THR A 215 26.83 -13.10 0.94
CA THR A 215 27.88 -13.76 0.14
C THR A 215 28.94 -12.78 -0.35
N ARG A 216 28.55 -11.59 -0.84
CA ARG A 216 29.49 -10.52 -1.20
C ARG A 216 30.33 -10.02 -0.01
N ARG A 217 29.73 -9.95 1.18
CA ARG A 217 30.45 -9.55 2.40
C ARG A 217 31.50 -10.59 2.80
N TRP A 218 31.18 -11.88 2.70
CA TRP A 218 32.14 -12.96 2.95
C TRP A 218 33.23 -13.04 1.87
N SER A 219 32.94 -12.76 0.61
CA SER A 219 33.98 -12.69 -0.43
C SER A 219 34.95 -11.51 -0.22
N LEU A 220 34.48 -10.36 0.27
CA LEU A 220 35.36 -9.23 0.60
C LEU A 220 36.25 -9.50 1.82
N ILE A 221 35.74 -10.19 2.84
CA ILE A 221 36.54 -10.63 3.99
C ILE A 221 37.57 -11.68 3.56
N GLY A 222 37.21 -12.59 2.64
CA GLY A 222 38.14 -13.56 2.05
C GLY A 222 39.28 -12.93 1.24
N ILE A 223 39.00 -11.86 0.48
CA ILE A 223 40.02 -11.08 -0.24
C ILE A 223 40.93 -10.32 0.75
N GLY A 224 40.37 -9.76 1.83
CA GLY A 224 41.15 -9.09 2.89
C GLY A 224 42.08 -10.03 3.67
N ALA A 225 41.64 -11.27 3.94
CA ALA A 225 42.46 -12.29 4.59
C ALA A 225 43.59 -12.80 3.66
N ALA A 226 43.32 -12.96 2.36
CA ALA A 226 44.33 -13.38 1.38
C ALA A 226 45.43 -12.32 1.15
N ALA A 227 45.09 -11.02 1.21
CA ALA A 227 46.06 -9.94 1.07
C ALA A 227 47.03 -9.82 2.26
N LEU A 228 46.61 -10.20 3.48
CA LEU A 228 47.47 -10.17 4.68
C LEU A 228 48.48 -11.33 4.73
N VAL A 229 48.20 -12.46 4.09
CA VAL A 229 49.13 -13.60 4.05
C VAL A 229 50.19 -13.43 2.93
N GLY A 230 49.88 -12.68 1.86
CA GLY A 230 50.75 -12.53 0.70
C GLY A 230 51.98 -11.61 0.87
N VAL A 231 52.00 -10.71 1.85
CA VAL A 231 53.10 -9.74 2.02
C VAL A 231 54.20 -10.24 2.97
N GLY A 232 53.93 -11.27 3.80
CA GLY A 232 54.91 -11.84 4.73
C GLY A 232 55.95 -12.77 4.11
N ALA A 233 55.75 -13.25 2.88
CA ALA A 233 56.59 -14.31 2.29
C ALA A 233 57.70 -13.80 1.34
N ILE A 234 57.70 -12.52 0.93
CA ILE A 234 58.64 -12.02 -0.10
C ILE A 234 59.82 -11.22 0.50
N ILE A 235 59.76 -10.85 1.78
CA ILE A 235 60.86 -10.12 2.46
C ILE A 235 61.82 -11.08 3.20
N GLY A 236 61.50 -12.37 3.33
CA GLY A 236 62.36 -13.37 3.98
C GLY A 236 63.46 -13.98 3.11
N THR A 237 63.34 -13.93 1.77
CA THR A 237 64.19 -14.76 0.88
C THR A 237 65.43 -14.04 0.35
N ARG A 238 65.65 -12.75 0.66
CA ARG A 238 66.91 -12.03 0.33
C ARG A 238 67.81 -11.71 1.52
N VAL A 239 67.42 -12.09 2.75
CA VAL A 239 68.24 -11.90 3.96
C VAL A 239 69.00 -13.18 4.35
N LEU A 240 68.70 -14.34 3.74
CA LEU A 240 69.30 -15.64 4.09
C LEU A 240 70.36 -16.17 3.10
N LEU A 241 70.77 -15.38 2.09
CA LEU A 241 71.88 -15.71 1.17
C LEU A 241 72.99 -14.63 1.14
N GLY A 242 73.09 -13.84 2.21
CA GLY A 242 74.07 -12.75 2.36
C GLY A 242 74.78 -12.73 3.72
N ALA A 243 74.83 -13.85 4.44
CA ALA A 243 75.61 -14.00 5.65
C ALA A 243 76.32 -15.36 5.63
N LYS A 244 77.60 -15.31 5.26
CA LYS A 244 78.70 -16.27 5.48
C LYS A 244 78.37 -17.76 5.57
#